data_AF-A0A6V7HSK2-F1
#
_entry.id   AF-A0A6V7HSK2-F1
#
_cell.length_a   1.000
_cell.length_b   1.000
_cell.length_c   1.000
_cell.angle_alpha   90.00
_cell.angle_beta   90.00
_cell.angle_gamma   90.00
#
_symmetry.space_group_name_H-M   'P 1'
#
loop_
_entity.id
_entity.type
_entity.pdbx_description
1 polymer ?
#
loop_
_entity_poly.entity_id
_entity_poly.type
_entity_poly.pdbx_seq_one_letter_code
_entity_poly.pdbx_strand_id
1 'polypeptide(L)'
;YYQITYDFENWKRIADYLNSENFRKIHMLNRAQLLYDMSEFDGPSDQIIELTIALISYLSREDNSFVLKIGIDRVISYTDIYVLSPVYDLYQKFAMYHMRKIIDRVGYDASQDDDDVTRVLRFKLLLLLSRFGDEELQEAGRVRFLEYLNDGAAKLEWN
;
A
#
# COMPACT_ATOMS: atom_id res chain seq x y z
N TYR A 1 4.05 12.03 -20.66
CA TYR A 1 4.39 11.53 -19.31
C TYR A 1 5.85 11.82 -19.09
N TYR A 2 6.20 12.54 -18.02
CA TYR A 2 7.59 12.84 -17.65
C TYR A 2 7.78 12.59 -16.14
N GLN A 3 8.91 12.01 -15.76
CA GLN A 3 9.32 11.87 -14.36
C GLN A 3 10.08 13.12 -13.93
N ILE A 4 9.93 13.50 -12.66
CA ILE A 4 10.73 14.56 -12.04
C ILE A 4 11.69 13.91 -11.06
N THR A 5 12.98 14.23 -11.18
CA THR A 5 14.00 13.75 -10.23
C THR A 5 14.55 14.92 -9.42
N TYR A 6 14.61 14.73 -8.11
CA TYR A 6 15.28 15.62 -7.18
C TYR A 6 16.49 14.93 -6.55
N ASP A 7 17.42 15.71 -5.99
CA ASP A 7 18.43 15.17 -5.10
C ASP A 7 17.81 14.67 -3.78
N PHE A 8 18.58 13.89 -3.03
CA PHE A 8 18.14 13.28 -1.78
C PHE A 8 17.63 14.30 -0.75
N GLU A 9 18.31 15.43 -0.61
CA GLU A 9 17.95 16.47 0.39
C GLU A 9 16.59 17.10 0.05
N ASN A 10 16.31 17.33 -1.22
CA ASN A 10 15.01 17.79 -1.68
C ASN A 10 13.94 16.71 -1.52
N TRP A 11 14.24 15.44 -1.82
CA TRP A 11 13.30 14.36 -1.56
C TRP A 11 12.96 14.20 -0.08
N LYS A 12 13.95 14.33 0.79
CA LYS A 12 13.76 14.32 2.24
C LYS A 12 12.83 15.44 2.69
N ARG A 13 13.04 16.68 2.24
CA ARG A 13 12.14 17.81 2.54
C ARG A 13 10.72 17.59 2.06
N ILE A 14 10.56 17.00 0.88
CA ILE A 14 9.24 16.64 0.34
C ILE A 14 8.59 15.58 1.24
N ALA A 15 9.33 14.54 1.60
CA ALA A 15 8.84 13.46 2.46
C ALA A 15 8.45 13.98 3.85
N ASP A 16 9.24 14.89 4.44
CA ASP A 16 8.92 15.57 5.69
C ASP A 16 7.63 16.39 5.58
N TYR A 17 7.44 17.10 4.47
CA TYR A 17 6.22 17.86 4.23
C TYR A 17 5.00 16.96 4.08
N LEU A 18 5.12 15.85 3.35
CA LEU A 18 4.07 14.84 3.21
C LEU A 18 3.70 14.21 4.57
N ASN A 19 4.66 14.08 5.48
CA ASN A 19 4.42 13.60 6.84
C ASN A 19 3.90 14.66 7.82
N SER A 20 3.76 15.92 7.39
CA SER A 20 3.20 16.98 8.23
C SER A 20 1.66 16.96 8.27
N GLU A 21 1.05 17.82 9.09
CA GLU A 21 -0.41 18.07 9.04
C GLU A 21 -0.84 18.85 7.79
N ASN A 22 0.11 19.44 7.07
CA ASN A 22 -0.15 20.33 5.94
C ASN A 22 -0.10 19.64 4.58
N PHE A 23 0.11 18.32 4.51
CA PHE A 23 0.33 17.61 3.24
C PHE A 23 -0.80 17.84 2.22
N ARG A 24 -2.04 18.07 2.69
CA ARG A 24 -3.21 18.34 1.84
C ARG A 24 -3.12 19.65 1.05
N LYS A 25 -2.18 20.55 1.39
CA LYS A 25 -1.88 21.74 0.58
C LYS A 25 -1.27 21.37 -0.79
N ILE A 26 -0.64 20.21 -0.90
CA ILE A 26 -0.23 19.64 -2.18
C ILE A 26 -1.44 18.92 -2.77
N HIS A 27 -1.81 19.26 -4.01
CA HIS A 27 -2.94 18.64 -4.69
C HIS A 27 -2.78 17.11 -4.83
N MET A 28 -3.87 16.35 -4.74
CA MET A 28 -3.83 14.87 -4.72
C MET A 28 -3.04 14.25 -5.90
N LEU A 29 -3.19 14.81 -7.10
CA LEU A 29 -2.46 14.33 -8.30
C LEU A 29 -0.96 14.53 -8.16
N ASN A 30 -0.53 15.65 -7.57
CA ASN A 30 0.88 15.92 -7.31
C ASN A 30 1.40 14.99 -6.21
N ARG A 31 0.61 14.70 -5.17
CA ARG A 31 1.01 13.72 -4.14
C ARG A 31 1.20 12.33 -4.73
N ALA A 32 0.28 11.88 -5.59
CA ALA A 32 0.42 10.62 -6.31
C ALA A 32 1.67 10.59 -7.19
N GLN A 33 1.97 11.68 -7.90
CA GLN A 33 3.19 11.79 -8.70
C GLN A 33 4.46 11.78 -7.84
N LEU A 34 4.48 12.53 -6.73
CA LEU A 34 5.63 12.55 -5.81
C LEU A 34 5.91 11.17 -5.21
N LEU A 35 4.87 10.41 -4.85
CA LEU A 35 5.01 9.02 -4.41
C LEU A 35 5.67 8.14 -5.48
N TYR A 36 5.23 8.29 -6.73
CA TYR A 36 5.80 7.56 -7.84
C TYR A 36 7.26 7.96 -8.05
N ASP A 37 7.53 9.24 -8.27
CA ASP A 37 8.85 9.75 -8.63
C ASP A 37 9.88 9.54 -7.51
N MET A 38 9.49 9.72 -6.23
CA MET A 38 10.37 9.44 -5.08
C MET A 38 10.73 7.96 -4.99
N SER A 39 9.81 7.06 -5.39
CA SER A 39 10.08 5.63 -5.34
C SER A 39 11.08 5.12 -6.38
N GLU A 40 11.33 5.94 -7.40
CA GLU A 40 12.30 5.69 -8.46
C GLU A 40 13.68 6.31 -8.12
N PHE A 41 13.86 6.83 -6.90
CA PHE A 41 15.14 7.38 -6.44
C PHE A 41 16.21 6.27 -6.42
N ASP A 42 17.26 6.49 -7.21
CA ASP A 42 18.42 5.59 -7.31
C ASP A 42 19.62 6.21 -6.60
N GLY A 43 19.79 5.86 -5.33
CA GLY A 43 20.85 6.37 -4.47
C GLY A 43 21.41 5.32 -3.52
N PRO A 44 22.25 5.73 -2.56
CA PRO A 44 22.73 4.86 -1.50
C PRO A 44 21.59 4.14 -0.76
N SER A 45 21.84 2.90 -0.32
CA SER A 45 20.81 2.05 0.26
C SER A 45 20.18 2.63 1.54
N ASP A 46 20.96 3.33 2.36
CA ASP A 46 20.49 4.05 3.54
C ASP A 46 19.51 5.16 3.20
N GLN A 47 19.75 5.90 2.11
CA GLN A 47 18.86 6.95 1.63
C GLN A 47 17.56 6.39 1.05
N ILE A 48 17.64 5.30 0.27
CA ILE A 48 16.46 4.60 -0.25
C ILE A 48 15.60 4.08 0.90
N ILE A 49 16.22 3.52 1.94
CA ILE A 49 15.52 3.03 3.14
C ILE A 49 14.84 4.21 3.86
N GLU A 50 15.53 5.33 4.06
CA GLU A 50 14.96 6.52 4.70
C GLU A 50 13.73 7.05 3.95
N LEU A 51 13.80 7.17 2.62
CA LEU A 51 12.68 7.61 1.80
C LEU A 51 11.53 6.58 1.81
N THR A 52 11.83 5.28 1.80
CA THR A 52 10.83 4.22 1.89
C THR A 52 10.05 4.30 3.21
N ILE A 53 10.76 4.50 4.33
CA ILE A 53 10.15 4.67 5.65
C ILE A 53 9.23 5.89 5.66
N ALA A 54 9.71 7.02 5.14
CA ALA A 54 8.94 8.26 5.10
C ALA A 54 7.69 8.14 4.20
N LEU A 55 7.81 7.45 3.06
CA LEU A 55 6.71 7.20 2.13
C LEU A 55 5.61 6.37 2.80
N ILE A 56 5.96 5.21 3.36
CA ILE A 56 5.01 4.32 4.02
C ILE A 56 4.36 5.01 5.23
N SER A 57 5.13 5.80 5.99
CA SER A 57 4.61 6.59 7.12
C SER A 57 3.52 7.56 6.68
N TYR A 58 3.74 8.25 5.56
CA TYR A 58 2.79 9.18 4.98
C TYR A 58 1.50 8.47 4.50
N LEU A 59 1.58 7.26 3.93
CA LEU A 59 0.40 6.55 3.44
C LEU A 59 -0.66 6.30 4.53
N SER A 60 -0.27 6.09 5.78
CA SER A 60 -1.25 5.96 6.88
C SER A 60 -1.99 7.26 7.22
N ARG A 61 -1.53 8.40 6.70
CA ARG A 61 -2.11 9.74 6.93
C ARG A 61 -3.00 10.19 5.75
N GLU A 62 -2.75 9.63 4.58
CA GLU A 62 -3.55 9.88 3.38
C GLU A 62 -4.95 9.24 3.50
N ASP A 63 -5.93 9.89 2.87
CA ASP A 63 -7.35 9.49 2.85
C ASP A 63 -7.92 9.38 1.43
N ASN A 64 -7.20 9.87 0.42
CA ASN A 64 -7.61 9.74 -0.96
C ASN A 64 -7.27 8.35 -1.54
N SER A 65 -8.30 7.58 -1.91
CA SER A 65 -8.16 6.23 -2.45
C SER A 65 -7.24 6.13 -3.67
N PHE A 66 -7.23 7.15 -4.55
CA PHE A 66 -6.35 7.17 -5.72
C PHE A 66 -4.88 7.33 -5.32
N VAL A 67 -4.57 8.27 -4.44
CA VAL A 67 -3.19 8.45 -3.92
C VAL A 67 -2.73 7.20 -3.17
N LEU A 68 -3.59 6.66 -2.30
CA LEU A 68 -3.32 5.42 -1.57
C LEU A 68 -3.03 4.27 -2.54
N LYS A 69 -3.87 4.06 -3.56
CA LYS A 69 -3.67 2.98 -4.55
C LYS A 69 -2.31 3.07 -5.23
N ILE A 70 -1.86 4.28 -5.60
CA ILE A 70 -0.51 4.48 -6.16
C ILE A 70 0.56 4.15 -5.12
N GLY A 71 0.40 4.62 -3.89
CA GLY A 71 1.31 4.30 -2.78
C GLY A 71 1.43 2.81 -2.50
N ILE A 72 0.30 2.09 -2.44
CA ILE A 72 0.27 0.64 -2.22
C ILE A 72 0.99 -0.11 -3.34
N ASP A 73 0.83 0.33 -4.60
CA ASP A 73 1.58 -0.25 -5.71
C ASP A 73 3.10 -0.15 -5.47
N ARG A 74 3.58 0.98 -4.92
CA ARG A 74 5.01 1.15 -4.58
C ARG A 74 5.43 0.26 -3.42
N VAL A 75 4.61 0.13 -2.37
CA VAL A 75 4.88 -0.78 -1.24
C VAL A 75 4.98 -2.23 -1.71
N ILE A 76 4.16 -2.66 -2.66
CA ILE A 76 4.28 -4.00 -3.27
C ILE A 76 5.64 -4.13 -3.96
N SER A 77 6.04 -3.15 -4.79
CA SER A 77 7.35 -3.17 -5.45
C SER A 77 8.52 -3.23 -4.47
N TYR A 78 8.50 -2.42 -3.39
CA TYR A 78 9.52 -2.51 -2.33
C TYR A 78 9.53 -3.86 -1.63
N THR A 79 8.37 -4.46 -1.41
CA THR A 79 8.27 -5.79 -0.81
C THR A 79 8.97 -6.83 -1.66
N ASP A 80 8.80 -6.77 -2.99
CA ASP A 80 9.47 -7.67 -3.93
C ASP A 80 10.98 -7.46 -3.97
N ILE A 81 11.45 -6.22 -3.79
CA ILE A 81 12.88 -5.89 -3.69
C ILE A 81 13.48 -6.40 -2.37
N TYR A 82 12.80 -6.17 -1.24
CA TYR A 82 13.34 -6.48 0.08
C TYR A 82 13.18 -7.94 0.49
N VAL A 83 12.42 -8.78 -0.23
CA VAL A 83 12.12 -10.17 0.19
C VAL A 83 13.36 -11.04 0.43
N LEU A 84 14.48 -10.75 -0.24
CA LEU A 84 15.76 -11.45 -0.06
C LEU A 84 16.76 -10.68 0.81
N SER A 85 16.35 -9.56 1.39
CA SER A 85 17.20 -8.67 2.18
C SER A 85 17.20 -9.06 3.66
N PRO A 86 18.32 -8.92 4.39
CA PRO A 86 18.38 -9.15 5.83
C PRO A 86 17.43 -8.25 6.66
N VAL A 87 16.95 -7.14 6.08
CA VAL A 87 16.02 -6.22 6.75
C VAL A 87 14.55 -6.52 6.48
N TYR A 88 14.24 -7.58 5.73
CA TYR A 88 12.87 -7.89 5.31
C TYR A 88 11.90 -7.99 6.49
N ASP A 89 12.26 -8.69 7.56
CA ASP A 89 11.37 -8.87 8.72
C ASP A 89 10.99 -7.52 9.37
N LEU A 90 11.94 -6.58 9.42
CA LEU A 90 11.69 -5.23 9.95
C LEU A 90 10.81 -4.43 9.00
N TYR A 91 11.13 -4.46 7.70
CA TYR A 91 10.32 -3.84 6.66
C TYR A 91 8.88 -4.37 6.66
N GLN A 92 8.69 -5.69 6.70
CA GLN A 92 7.40 -6.36 6.72
C GLN A 92 6.56 -5.91 7.90
N LYS A 93 7.12 -5.94 9.12
CA LYS A 93 6.40 -5.51 10.34
C LYS A 93 6.00 -4.03 10.26
N PHE A 94 6.92 -3.19 9.79
CA PHE A 94 6.69 -1.76 9.63
C PHE A 94 5.59 -1.48 8.58
N ALA A 95 5.72 -2.03 7.38
CA ALA A 95 4.73 -1.88 6.32
C ALA A 95 3.36 -2.41 6.77
N MET A 96 3.30 -3.61 7.35
CA MET A 96 2.06 -4.21 7.86
C MET A 96 1.35 -3.31 8.88
N TYR A 97 2.08 -2.73 9.83
CA TYR A 97 1.51 -1.77 10.80
C TYR A 97 0.83 -0.58 10.11
N HIS A 98 1.47 -0.03 9.08
CA HIS A 98 0.94 1.11 8.32
C HIS A 98 -0.24 0.72 7.42
N MET A 99 -0.17 -0.45 6.77
CA MET A 99 -1.23 -0.96 5.89
C MET A 99 -2.49 -1.31 6.68
N ARG A 100 -2.34 -1.84 7.91
CA ARG A 100 -3.47 -2.18 8.77
C ARG A 100 -4.34 -0.94 9.06
N LYS A 101 -3.71 0.18 9.40
CA LYS A 101 -4.41 1.46 9.60
C LYS A 101 -5.17 1.95 8.36
N ILE A 102 -4.74 1.56 7.17
CA ILE A 102 -5.42 1.93 5.92
C ILE A 102 -6.63 1.02 5.71
N ILE A 103 -6.48 -0.30 5.84
CA ILE A 103 -7.62 -1.22 5.67
C ILE A 103 -8.71 -1.02 6.73
N ASP A 104 -8.34 -0.66 7.97
CA ASP A 104 -9.32 -0.35 9.03
C ASP A 104 -10.20 0.85 8.69
N ARG A 105 -9.71 1.77 7.84
CA ARG A 105 -10.48 2.93 7.34
C ARG A 105 -11.24 2.62 6.06
N VAL A 106 -10.65 1.82 5.16
CA VAL A 106 -11.25 1.45 3.86
C VAL A 106 -12.34 0.38 4.02
N GLY A 107 -12.28 -0.41 5.08
CA GLY A 107 -13.16 -1.54 5.33
C GLY A 107 -12.74 -2.81 4.60
N TYR A 108 -13.11 -3.95 5.17
CA TYR A 108 -12.72 -5.29 4.70
C TYR A 108 -13.61 -5.82 3.59
N ASP A 109 -14.85 -5.34 3.48
CA ASP A 109 -15.84 -5.78 2.51
C ASP A 109 -16.16 -4.68 1.50
N ALA A 110 -16.50 -5.09 0.27
CA ALA A 110 -16.92 -4.17 -0.77
C ALA A 110 -18.34 -3.67 -0.52
N SER A 111 -18.53 -2.36 -0.66
CA SER A 111 -19.85 -1.71 -0.65
C SER A 111 -20.33 -1.44 -2.07
N GLN A 112 -21.66 -1.33 -2.26
CA GLN A 112 -22.25 -0.89 -3.53
C GLN A 112 -21.91 0.58 -3.85
N ASP A 113 -21.58 1.36 -2.82
CA ASP A 113 -21.21 2.78 -2.95
C ASP A 113 -19.71 2.98 -3.23
N ASP A 114 -18.90 1.92 -3.23
CA ASP A 114 -17.47 2.04 -3.49
C ASP A 114 -17.21 2.41 -4.95
N ASP A 115 -16.37 3.42 -5.17
CA ASP A 115 -15.78 3.65 -6.48
C ASP A 115 -14.78 2.53 -6.86
N ASP A 116 -14.53 2.37 -8.16
CA ASP A 116 -13.66 1.31 -8.67
C ASP A 116 -12.23 1.38 -8.11
N VAL A 117 -11.71 2.58 -7.82
CA VAL A 117 -10.36 2.75 -7.27
C VAL A 117 -10.31 2.25 -5.83
N THR A 118 -11.33 2.56 -5.03
CA THR A 118 -11.47 2.07 -3.65
C THR A 118 -11.57 0.54 -3.61
N ARG A 119 -12.31 -0.08 -4.53
CA ARG A 119 -12.38 -1.54 -4.65
C ARG A 119 -11.02 -2.17 -4.96
N VAL A 120 -10.27 -1.60 -5.90
CA VAL A 120 -8.93 -2.07 -6.27
C VAL A 120 -7.93 -1.87 -5.13
N LEU A 121 -7.99 -0.72 -4.44
CA LEU A 121 -7.16 -0.43 -3.28
C LEU A 121 -7.38 -1.49 -2.18
N ARG A 122 -8.65 -1.77 -1.84
CA ARG A 122 -9.01 -2.78 -0.83
C ARG A 122 -8.43 -4.14 -1.18
N PHE A 123 -8.66 -4.59 -2.41
CA PHE A 123 -8.12 -5.87 -2.88
C PHE A 123 -6.59 -5.96 -2.70
N LYS A 124 -5.86 -4.91 -3.09
CA LYS A 124 -4.40 -4.85 -2.94
C LYS A 124 -3.96 -4.88 -1.48
N LEU A 125 -4.63 -4.13 -0.60
CA LEU A 125 -4.35 -4.12 0.83
C LEU A 125 -4.55 -5.48 1.47
N LEU A 126 -5.69 -6.13 1.19
CA LEU A 126 -5.99 -7.46 1.73
C LEU A 126 -4.97 -8.50 1.26
N LEU A 127 -4.60 -8.50 -0.03
CA LEU A 127 -3.56 -9.39 -0.53
C LEU A 127 -2.20 -9.13 0.12
N LEU A 128 -1.81 -7.86 0.26
CA LEU A 128 -0.52 -7.49 0.82
C LEU A 128 -0.42 -7.85 2.31
N LEU A 129 -1.46 -7.55 3.10
CA LEU A 129 -1.50 -7.93 4.51
C LEU A 129 -1.49 -9.45 4.70
N SER A 130 -2.28 -10.19 3.91
CA SER A 130 -2.23 -11.65 3.93
C SER A 130 -0.84 -12.20 3.57
N ARG A 131 -0.14 -11.58 2.60
CA ARG A 131 1.26 -11.91 2.27
C ARG A 131 2.21 -11.62 3.42
N PHE A 132 1.95 -10.58 4.21
CA PHE A 132 2.70 -10.23 5.40
C PHE A 132 2.38 -11.10 6.63
N GLY A 133 1.56 -12.14 6.51
CA GLY A 133 1.28 -13.06 7.61
C GLY A 133 0.22 -12.55 8.58
N ASP A 134 -0.69 -11.69 8.10
CA ASP A 134 -1.79 -11.19 8.91
C ASP A 134 -2.79 -12.30 9.26
N GLU A 135 -2.74 -12.81 10.50
CA GLU A 135 -3.48 -14.01 10.92
C GLU A 135 -5.00 -13.87 10.77
N GLU A 136 -5.55 -12.71 11.15
CA GLU A 136 -6.98 -12.44 11.05
C GLU A 136 -7.45 -12.50 9.59
N LEU A 137 -6.71 -11.86 8.69
CA LEU A 137 -7.04 -11.84 7.27
C LEU A 137 -6.82 -13.20 6.58
N GLN A 138 -5.78 -13.92 6.97
CA GLN A 138 -5.55 -15.28 6.46
C GLN A 138 -6.67 -16.22 6.89
N GLU A 139 -7.11 -16.14 8.15
CA GLU A 139 -8.21 -16.97 8.64
C GLU A 139 -9.54 -16.58 7.99
N ALA A 140 -9.84 -15.29 7.88
CA ALA A 140 -11.04 -14.81 7.18
C ALA A 140 -11.07 -15.26 5.70
N GLY A 141 -9.92 -15.18 5.01
CA GLY A 141 -9.77 -15.67 3.65
C GLY A 141 -9.98 -17.18 3.54
N ARG A 142 -9.43 -17.95 4.49
CA ARG A 142 -9.59 -19.42 4.57
C ARG A 142 -11.06 -19.80 4.76
N VAL A 143 -11.77 -19.16 5.69
CA VAL A 143 -13.20 -19.41 5.94
C VAL A 143 -14.02 -19.14 4.69
N ARG A 144 -13.89 -17.96 4.08
CA ARG A 144 -14.63 -17.59 2.85
C ARG A 144 -14.35 -18.55 1.69
N PHE A 145 -13.10 -19.01 1.55
CA PHE A 145 -12.75 -19.99 0.53
C PHE A 145 -13.42 -21.35 0.77
N LEU A 146 -13.45 -21.82 2.02
CA LEU A 146 -14.13 -23.07 2.36
C LEU A 146 -15.65 -22.98 2.18
N GLU A 147 -16.27 -21.86 2.56
CA GLU A 147 -17.68 -21.59 2.27
C GLU A 147 -17.95 -21.63 0.76
N TYR A 148 -17.10 -20.99 -0.05
CA TYR A 148 -17.19 -21.05 -1.50
C TYR A 148 -17.06 -22.49 -2.04
N LEU A 149 -16.17 -23.32 -1.48
CA LEU A 149 -16.07 -24.72 -1.91
C LEU A 149 -17.33 -25.53 -1.54
N ASN A 150 -17.90 -25.30 -0.35
CA ASN A 150 -19.07 -26.02 0.12
C ASN A 150 -20.36 -25.58 -0.61
N ASP A 151 -20.53 -24.29 -0.87
CA ASP A 151 -21.71 -23.72 -1.55
C ASP A 151 -21.56 -23.71 -3.09
N GLY A 152 -20.33 -23.53 -3.59
CA GLY A 152 -20.00 -23.46 -5.01
C GLY A 152 -19.86 -24.83 -5.68
N ALA A 153 -19.55 -25.90 -4.94
CA ALA A 153 -19.66 -27.26 -5.45
C ALA A 153 -21.11 -27.64 -5.85
N ALA A 154 -22.12 -27.01 -5.24
CA ALA A 154 -23.53 -27.22 -5.58
C ALA A 154 -24.01 -26.37 -6.79
N LYS A 155 -23.22 -25.40 -7.27
CA LYS A 155 -23.60 -24.46 -8.35
C LYS A 155 -22.79 -24.62 -9.64
N LEU A 156 -21.85 -25.58 -9.68
CA LEU A 156 -21.02 -25.88 -10.86
C LEU A 156 -21.55 -27.09 -11.66
N GLU A 157 -22.86 -27.34 -11.65
CA GLU A 157 -23.49 -28.11 -12.73
C GLU A 157 -23.61 -27.18 -13.95
N TRP A 158 -22.66 -27.30 -14.87
CA TRP A 158 -22.70 -26.65 -16.17
C TRP A 158 -23.90 -27.19 -16.96
N ASN A 159 -24.93 -26.35 -17.14
CA ASN A 159 -25.90 -26.48 -18.24
C ASN A 159 -25.36 -25.72 -19.46
#